data_AF-A0AA39MIP8-F1
#
_entry.id   AF-A0AA39MIP8-F1
#
_cell.length_a   1.000
_cell.length_b   1.000
_cell.length_c   1.000
_cell.angle_alpha   90.00
_cell.angle_beta   90.00
_cell.angle_gamma   90.00
#
_symmetry.space_group_name_H-M   'P 1'
#
loop_
_entity.id
_entity.type
_entity.pdbx_description
1 polymer ?
#
loop_
_entity_poly.entity_id
_entity_poly.type
_entity_poly.pdbx_seq_one_letter_code
_entity_poly.pdbx_strand_id
1 'polypeptide(L)'
;MASTGGKSVGKQMERRLIAYYFQDISLPEVTISAFTETGQPDSSIIVPLQRAYTGRKPVISSRLADTPCATLGIQGLLDQLNTTLGTSHSLDTPSLSSLLEDCITNDYDFGVAYGRLRQIWYTDNWSTIRDVLCRQEEEDQEERRKALIGNQIVHTDLRPRRVWDLYSNRVVPRWIMNIHWWPRPISHAWMDEKDRVNMWTPINGYEWPVPIPKDANLKLIRIEMLNLGLEYAWLDVLCLRQEGGGREDMHTEEWKLDVPAIGAVYHQQNVVIYLSGLGQPLSLKDGDLDSDRCWFRHAWALQEIGDERVIAGDTPDGPMHVECKDGKYETELLTRFHKQLESTKDKLYWMYYDFTLYLILSALS
;
A
#
# COMPACT_ATOMS: atom_id res chain seq x y z
N MET A 1 8.04 -47.94 -22.05
CA MET A 1 7.25 -47.56 -20.87
C MET A 1 8.01 -46.51 -20.10
N ALA A 2 7.28 -45.47 -19.70
CA ALA A 2 7.62 -44.43 -18.72
C ALA A 2 8.87 -43.57 -18.95
N SER A 3 8.64 -42.48 -19.68
CA SER A 3 9.28 -41.17 -19.46
C SER A 3 8.70 -40.51 -18.22
N THR A 4 9.55 -40.05 -17.29
CA THR A 4 9.25 -38.97 -16.34
C THR A 4 10.55 -38.34 -15.86
N GLY A 5 10.70 -37.03 -16.03
CA GLY A 5 11.75 -36.27 -15.35
C GLY A 5 12.25 -35.08 -16.16
N GLY A 6 11.47 -34.01 -16.25
CA GLY A 6 11.95 -32.82 -16.94
C GLY A 6 10.96 -31.67 -17.02
N LYS A 7 10.32 -31.26 -15.91
CA LYS A 7 9.55 -29.99 -15.84
C LYS A 7 9.48 -29.46 -14.39
N SER A 8 10.51 -28.77 -13.91
CA SER A 8 10.31 -27.79 -12.82
C SER A 8 11.41 -26.71 -12.72
N VAL A 9 12.59 -26.94 -13.30
CA VAL A 9 13.74 -26.01 -13.13
C VAL A 9 13.59 -24.71 -13.95
N GLY A 10 12.91 -24.74 -15.11
CA GLY A 10 12.76 -23.56 -15.98
C GLY A 10 11.83 -22.46 -15.45
N LYS A 11 10.77 -22.80 -14.72
CA LYS A 11 9.78 -21.82 -14.21
C LYS A 11 10.27 -21.00 -13.01
N GLN A 12 11.27 -21.51 -12.30
CA GLN A 12 11.85 -20.84 -11.13
C GLN A 12 12.98 -19.87 -11.53
N MET A 13 13.54 -20.03 -12.73
CA MET A 13 14.65 -19.23 -13.24
C MET A 13 14.18 -17.89 -13.84
N GLU A 14 13.01 -17.84 -14.49
CA GLU A 14 12.43 -16.58 -15.00
C GLU A 14 11.94 -15.63 -13.88
N ARG A 15 11.56 -16.18 -12.71
CA ARG A 15 10.96 -15.41 -11.59
C ARG A 15 11.97 -14.62 -10.75
N ARG A 16 13.27 -14.90 -10.89
CA ARG A 16 14.36 -14.19 -10.19
C ARG A 16 14.87 -12.95 -10.93
N LEU A 17 14.45 -12.74 -12.17
CA LEU A 17 15.08 -11.75 -13.05
C LEU A 17 14.76 -10.29 -12.68
N ILE A 18 13.50 -9.93 -12.38
CA ILE A 18 13.10 -8.52 -12.26
C ILE A 18 13.75 -7.79 -11.06
N ALA A 19 13.93 -8.45 -9.92
CA ALA A 19 14.58 -7.84 -8.76
C ALA A 19 16.09 -7.60 -8.96
N TYR A 20 16.72 -8.36 -9.87
CA TYR A 20 18.13 -8.21 -10.22
C TYR A 20 18.34 -7.09 -11.27
N TYR A 21 17.40 -6.86 -12.18
CA TYR A 21 17.50 -5.81 -13.21
C TYR A 21 17.56 -4.38 -12.67
N PHE A 22 16.98 -4.09 -11.50
CA PHE A 22 17.07 -2.74 -10.92
C PHE A 22 18.43 -2.42 -10.29
N GLN A 23 19.36 -3.38 -10.15
CA GLN A 23 20.69 -3.11 -9.60
C GLN A 23 21.66 -2.48 -10.63
N ASP A 24 21.45 -2.69 -11.94
CA ASP A 24 22.35 -2.22 -13.00
C ASP A 24 21.78 -1.08 -13.87
N ILE A 25 20.52 -0.70 -13.69
CA ILE A 25 19.87 0.38 -14.47
C ILE A 25 19.92 1.69 -13.69
N SER A 26 20.68 2.68 -14.19
CA SER A 26 20.70 4.03 -13.65
C SER A 26 19.44 4.80 -14.09
N LEU A 27 18.38 4.69 -13.29
CA LEU A 27 17.14 5.43 -13.46
C LEU A 27 17.32 6.95 -13.22
N PRO A 28 16.49 7.80 -13.86
CA PRO A 28 16.52 9.24 -13.63
C PRO A 28 16.18 9.56 -12.17
N GLU A 29 16.83 10.60 -11.64
CA GLU A 29 16.45 11.14 -10.34
C GLU A 29 15.15 11.93 -10.46
N VAL A 30 14.21 11.64 -9.57
CA VAL A 30 12.90 12.28 -9.50
C VAL A 30 12.73 12.95 -8.15
N THR A 31 12.03 14.08 -8.14
CA THR A 31 11.61 14.76 -6.92
C THR A 31 10.11 15.01 -6.97
N ILE A 32 9.40 14.60 -5.93
CA ILE A 32 8.02 15.02 -5.65
C ILE A 32 8.02 15.75 -4.31
N SER A 33 7.26 16.83 -4.19
CA SER A 33 7.21 17.62 -2.96
C SER A 33 5.79 18.04 -2.63
N ALA A 34 5.58 18.44 -1.38
CA ALA A 34 4.31 18.99 -0.93
C ALA A 34 3.89 20.16 -1.83
N PHE A 35 4.82 21.01 -2.25
CA PHE A 35 4.53 22.11 -3.17
C PHE A 35 4.05 21.63 -4.54
N THR A 36 4.74 20.69 -5.19
CA THR A 36 4.34 20.22 -6.53
C THR A 36 3.08 19.36 -6.51
N GLU A 37 2.83 18.66 -5.40
CA GLU A 37 1.71 17.73 -5.26
C GLU A 37 0.43 18.38 -4.72
N THR A 38 0.57 19.36 -3.82
CA THR A 38 -0.55 19.98 -3.09
C THR A 38 -0.63 21.51 -3.22
N GLY A 39 0.43 22.16 -3.71
CA GLY A 39 0.56 23.62 -3.75
C GLY A 39 0.99 24.25 -2.42
N GLN A 40 1.09 23.47 -1.34
CA GLN A 40 1.53 23.96 -0.04
C GLN A 40 3.06 24.09 0.01
N PRO A 41 3.62 25.18 0.55
CA PRO A 41 5.08 25.29 0.72
C PRO A 41 5.62 24.17 1.60
N ASP A 42 6.72 23.53 1.19
CA ASP A 42 7.34 22.42 1.92
C ASP A 42 7.68 22.79 3.38
N SER A 43 8.05 24.06 3.64
CA SER A 43 8.33 24.57 4.99
C SER A 43 7.11 24.66 5.90
N SER A 44 5.89 24.68 5.35
CA SER A 44 4.64 24.67 6.13
C SER A 44 4.23 23.28 6.59
N ILE A 45 4.82 22.23 6.01
CA ILE A 45 4.56 20.85 6.40
C ILE A 45 5.37 20.52 7.66
N ILE A 46 4.64 20.20 8.73
CA ILE A 46 5.21 19.97 10.06
C ILE A 46 6.05 18.70 10.06
N VAL A 47 5.53 17.61 9.50
CA VAL A 47 6.21 16.31 9.41
C VAL A 47 7.30 16.35 8.34
N PRO A 48 8.60 16.27 8.68
CA PRO A 48 9.67 16.44 7.69
C PRO A 48 9.63 15.42 6.55
N LEU A 49 9.29 14.16 6.84
CA LEU A 49 9.20 13.10 5.84
C LEU A 49 8.03 13.27 4.86
N GLN A 50 7.08 14.17 5.12
CA GLN A 50 5.99 14.51 4.20
C GLN A 50 6.36 15.66 3.24
N ARG A 51 7.50 16.33 3.42
CA ARG A 51 7.86 17.55 2.68
C ARG A 51 8.23 17.28 1.24
N ALA A 52 9.17 16.37 1.02
CA ALA A 52 9.65 16.02 -0.31
C ALA A 52 10.29 14.65 -0.28
N TYR A 53 10.20 13.95 -1.41
CA TYR A 53 10.93 12.74 -1.71
C TYR A 53 11.83 13.02 -2.92
N THR A 54 13.11 12.72 -2.79
CA THR A 54 14.08 12.74 -3.89
C THR A 54 14.79 11.40 -3.95
N GLY A 55 14.80 10.78 -5.13
CA GLY A 55 15.46 9.50 -5.31
C GLY A 55 15.45 9.04 -6.76
N ARG A 56 16.07 7.90 -7.03
CA ARG A 56 16.12 7.28 -8.37
C ARG A 56 15.10 6.17 -8.56
N LYS A 57 14.20 5.95 -7.60
CA LYS A 57 13.07 5.05 -7.84
C LYS A 57 12.13 5.71 -8.86
N PRO A 58 11.52 4.96 -9.78
CA PRO A 58 10.75 5.54 -10.88
C PRO A 58 9.36 5.95 -10.39
N VAL A 59 9.31 6.95 -9.53
CA VAL A 59 8.08 7.52 -8.95
C VAL A 59 7.54 8.57 -9.91
N ILE A 60 6.25 8.52 -10.24
CA ILE A 60 5.60 9.53 -11.08
C ILE A 60 4.83 10.54 -10.22
N SER A 61 4.78 11.81 -10.66
CA SER A 61 3.94 12.82 -9.99
C SER A 61 2.46 12.47 -10.07
N SER A 62 1.63 12.96 -9.14
CA SER A 62 0.17 12.76 -9.26
C SER A 62 -0.38 13.36 -10.54
N ARG A 63 0.15 14.52 -10.98
CA ARG A 63 -0.27 15.16 -12.23
C ARG A 63 -0.05 14.25 -13.45
N LEU A 64 1.08 13.57 -13.52
CA LEU A 64 1.35 12.62 -14.60
C LEU A 64 0.45 11.38 -14.46
N ALA A 65 0.32 10.83 -13.26
CA ALA A 65 -0.56 9.69 -12.99
C ALA A 65 -2.01 9.96 -13.43
N ASP A 66 -2.53 11.15 -13.14
CA ASP A 66 -3.89 11.59 -13.44
C ASP A 66 -4.12 11.92 -14.92
N THR A 67 -3.10 11.84 -15.78
CA THR A 67 -3.24 12.14 -17.20
C THR A 67 -3.94 10.97 -17.93
N PRO A 68 -5.10 11.17 -18.59
CA PRO A 68 -5.76 10.10 -19.33
C PRO A 68 -4.88 9.57 -20.46
N CYS A 69 -4.80 8.24 -20.61
CA CYS A 69 -3.99 7.59 -21.65
C CYS A 69 -4.40 8.05 -23.06
N ALA A 70 -5.70 8.27 -23.28
CA ALA A 70 -6.23 8.78 -24.54
C ALA A 70 -5.65 10.15 -24.95
N THR A 71 -5.27 10.99 -23.98
CA THR A 71 -4.68 12.31 -24.24
C THR A 71 -3.23 12.20 -24.71
N LEU A 72 -2.51 11.18 -24.24
CA LEU A 72 -1.12 10.92 -24.63
C LEU A 72 -1.04 10.20 -25.99
N GLY A 73 -2.03 9.36 -26.30
CA GLY A 73 -1.98 8.45 -27.44
C GLY A 73 -0.91 7.36 -27.27
N ILE A 74 -0.87 6.40 -28.20
CA ILE A 74 0.03 5.25 -28.11
C ILE A 74 1.51 5.68 -28.03
N GLN A 75 1.91 6.64 -28.88
CA GLN A 75 3.28 7.14 -28.87
C GLN A 75 3.61 7.88 -27.57
N GLY A 76 2.72 8.74 -27.09
CA GLY A 76 2.96 9.48 -25.84
C GLY A 76 3.06 8.55 -24.63
N LEU A 77 2.27 7.47 -24.59
CA LEU A 77 2.39 6.44 -23.54
C LEU A 77 3.76 5.76 -23.57
N LEU A 78 4.19 5.32 -24.76
CA LEU A 78 5.50 4.69 -24.94
C LEU A 78 6.62 5.63 -24.48
N ASP A 79 6.59 6.89 -24.91
CA ASP A 79 7.61 7.89 -24.59
C ASP A 79 7.69 8.15 -23.08
N GLN A 80 6.55 8.28 -22.41
CA GLN A 80 6.50 8.47 -20.95
C GLN A 80 7.00 7.24 -20.18
N LEU A 81 6.62 6.04 -20.60
CA LEU A 81 7.09 4.78 -19.99
C LEU A 81 8.60 4.62 -20.17
N ASN A 82 9.11 4.81 -21.39
CA ASN A 82 10.54 4.77 -21.70
C ASN A 82 11.33 5.79 -20.89
N THR A 83 10.85 7.03 -20.83
CA THR A 83 11.50 8.11 -20.07
C THR A 83 11.54 7.78 -18.57
N THR A 84 10.43 7.33 -18.00
CA THR A 84 10.31 7.04 -16.57
C THR A 84 11.14 5.81 -16.17
N LEU A 85 11.19 4.79 -17.03
CA LEU A 85 11.83 3.50 -16.75
C LEU A 85 13.24 3.38 -17.33
N GLY A 86 13.76 4.44 -17.99
CA GLY A 86 15.09 4.46 -18.58
C GLY A 86 15.28 3.44 -19.70
N THR A 87 14.24 3.17 -20.48
CA THR A 87 14.26 2.21 -21.60
C THR A 87 14.08 2.91 -22.95
N SER A 88 14.23 2.16 -24.04
CA SER A 88 14.11 2.65 -25.41
C SER A 88 13.33 1.69 -26.31
N HIS A 89 12.22 1.14 -25.80
CA HIS A 89 11.34 0.28 -26.59
C HIS A 89 10.72 1.05 -27.76
N SER A 90 10.40 0.36 -28.86
CA SER A 90 9.73 0.95 -30.03
C SER A 90 8.37 0.30 -30.26
N LEU A 91 7.50 0.96 -31.03
CA LEU A 91 6.21 0.37 -31.42
C LEU A 91 6.35 -0.82 -32.37
N ASP A 92 7.54 -1.07 -32.92
CA ASP A 92 7.85 -2.28 -33.68
C ASP A 92 8.00 -3.52 -32.79
N THR A 93 8.13 -3.33 -31.48
CA THR A 93 8.16 -4.42 -30.51
C THR A 93 6.82 -5.18 -30.57
N PRO A 94 6.84 -6.50 -30.89
CA PRO A 94 5.62 -7.28 -31.04
C PRO A 94 4.73 -7.20 -29.81
N SER A 95 3.42 -7.03 -30.01
CA SER A 95 2.38 -6.95 -28.95
C SER A 95 2.40 -5.70 -28.06
N LEU A 96 3.48 -4.90 -28.04
CA LEU A 96 3.56 -3.69 -27.22
C LEU A 96 2.52 -2.65 -27.64
N SER A 97 2.39 -2.36 -28.94
CA SER A 97 1.41 -1.41 -29.45
C SER A 97 -0.02 -1.77 -29.04
N SER A 98 -0.40 -3.05 -29.14
CA SER A 98 -1.72 -3.54 -28.72
C SER A 98 -1.94 -3.41 -27.20
N LEU A 99 -0.91 -3.64 -26.38
CA LEU A 99 -1.00 -3.44 -24.92
C LEU A 99 -1.23 -1.95 -24.56
N LEU A 100 -0.56 -1.04 -25.27
CA LEU A 100 -0.76 0.40 -25.07
C LEU A 100 -2.14 0.86 -25.57
N GLU A 101 -2.61 0.29 -26.69
CA GLU A 101 -3.96 0.53 -27.21
C GLU A 101 -5.06 0.04 -26.25
N ASP A 102 -4.85 -1.08 -25.58
CA ASP A 102 -5.77 -1.56 -24.54
C ASP A 102 -5.87 -0.56 -23.37
N CYS A 103 -4.77 0.08 -22.98
CA CYS A 103 -4.81 1.08 -21.90
C CYS A 103 -5.71 2.27 -22.28
N ILE A 104 -5.69 2.67 -23.54
CA ILE A 104 -6.57 3.73 -24.06
C ILE A 104 -8.01 3.23 -24.13
N THR A 105 -8.22 2.02 -24.65
CA THR A 105 -9.56 1.44 -24.87
C THR A 105 -10.30 1.20 -23.55
N ASN A 106 -9.57 0.88 -22.48
CA ASN A 106 -10.12 0.71 -21.12
C ASN A 106 -10.22 2.03 -20.33
N ASP A 107 -10.02 3.17 -20.99
CA ASP A 107 -10.09 4.51 -20.37
C ASP A 107 -9.18 4.68 -19.15
N TYR A 108 -7.99 4.06 -19.18
CA TYR A 108 -7.05 4.19 -18.09
C TYR A 108 -6.40 5.57 -18.10
N ASP A 109 -6.09 6.07 -16.90
CA ASP A 109 -5.08 7.10 -16.73
C ASP A 109 -3.67 6.49 -16.77
N PHE A 110 -2.67 7.36 -16.92
CA PHE A 110 -1.28 6.94 -17.01
C PHE A 110 -0.81 6.25 -15.74
N GLY A 111 -1.33 6.61 -14.57
CA GLY A 111 -1.01 5.95 -13.30
C GLY A 111 -1.40 4.48 -13.31
N VAL A 112 -2.61 4.15 -13.77
CA VAL A 112 -3.08 2.77 -13.88
C VAL A 112 -2.22 2.03 -14.91
N ALA A 113 -2.05 2.58 -16.11
CA ALA A 113 -1.21 1.96 -17.14
C ALA A 113 0.22 1.72 -16.65
N TYR A 114 0.82 2.71 -15.99
CA TYR A 114 2.15 2.64 -15.42
C TYR A 114 2.27 1.56 -14.34
N GLY A 115 1.34 1.52 -13.38
CA GLY A 115 1.32 0.50 -12.32
C GLY A 115 1.19 -0.93 -12.88
N ARG A 116 0.36 -1.11 -13.93
CA ARG A 116 0.18 -2.41 -14.60
C ARG A 116 1.41 -2.85 -15.38
N LEU A 117 2.01 -1.93 -16.13
CA LEU A 117 3.07 -2.27 -17.08
C LEU A 117 4.47 -2.24 -16.46
N ARG A 118 4.71 -1.47 -15.39
CA ARG A 118 6.05 -1.30 -14.78
C ARG A 118 6.73 -2.62 -14.45
N GLN A 119 6.01 -3.58 -13.87
CA GLN A 119 6.60 -4.85 -13.41
C GLN A 119 7.04 -5.76 -14.56
N ILE A 120 6.39 -5.64 -15.72
CA ILE A 120 6.63 -6.47 -16.90
C ILE A 120 7.44 -5.73 -17.97
N TRP A 121 7.77 -4.46 -17.75
CA TRP A 121 8.39 -3.58 -18.74
C TRP A 121 9.81 -3.99 -19.17
N TYR A 122 10.52 -4.72 -18.30
CA TYR A 122 11.87 -5.23 -18.55
C TYR A 122 11.89 -6.67 -19.07
N THR A 123 10.76 -7.17 -19.57
CA THR A 123 10.73 -8.52 -20.15
C THR A 123 11.43 -8.56 -21.51
N ASP A 124 12.15 -9.65 -21.76
CA ASP A 124 12.72 -9.94 -23.07
C ASP A 124 11.70 -10.57 -24.03
N ASN A 125 10.55 -11.00 -23.52
CA ASN A 125 9.51 -11.69 -24.30
C ASN A 125 8.15 -10.99 -24.20
N TRP A 126 7.92 -10.06 -25.13
CA TRP A 126 6.65 -9.33 -25.24
C TRP A 126 5.47 -10.16 -25.74
N SER A 127 5.74 -11.28 -26.43
CA SER A 127 4.69 -12.10 -27.04
C SER A 127 3.83 -12.87 -26.03
N THR A 128 4.34 -13.10 -24.82
CA THR A 128 3.66 -13.92 -23.79
C THR A 128 3.08 -13.10 -22.64
N ILE A 129 3.31 -11.78 -22.60
CA ILE A 129 2.92 -10.92 -21.48
C ILE A 129 1.43 -11.00 -21.20
N ARG A 130 0.60 -10.91 -22.25
CA ARG A 130 -0.86 -10.91 -22.11
C ARG A 130 -1.34 -12.18 -21.42
N ASP A 131 -0.83 -13.34 -21.85
CA ASP A 131 -1.15 -14.63 -21.24
C ASP A 131 -0.67 -14.72 -19.78
N VAL A 132 0.48 -14.12 -19.46
CA VAL A 132 0.99 -14.05 -18.09
C VAL A 132 0.06 -13.24 -17.19
N LEU A 133 -0.36 -12.05 -17.63
CA LEU A 133 -1.28 -11.19 -16.88
C LEU A 133 -2.65 -11.87 -16.68
N CYS A 134 -3.23 -12.43 -17.74
CA CYS A 134 -4.51 -13.15 -17.65
C CYS A 134 -4.42 -14.30 -16.64
N ARG A 135 -3.33 -15.09 -16.69
CA ARG A 135 -3.15 -16.19 -15.74
C ARG A 135 -3.01 -15.70 -14.29
N GLN A 136 -2.28 -14.62 -14.05
CA GLN A 136 -2.11 -14.05 -12.70
C GLN A 136 -3.45 -13.59 -12.12
N GLU A 137 -4.28 -12.93 -12.94
CA GLU A 137 -5.62 -12.53 -12.55
C GLU A 137 -6.51 -13.75 -12.25
N GLU A 138 -6.49 -14.77 -13.10
CA GLU A 138 -7.26 -16.01 -12.89
C GLU A 138 -6.84 -16.76 -11.61
N GLU A 139 -5.54 -16.85 -11.35
CA GLU A 139 -4.99 -17.47 -10.14
C GLU A 139 -5.44 -16.73 -8.87
N ASP A 140 -5.40 -15.39 -8.89
CA ASP A 140 -5.83 -14.52 -7.77
C ASP A 140 -7.35 -14.62 -7.50
N GLN A 141 -8.15 -14.68 -8.55
CA GLN A 141 -9.60 -14.89 -8.42
C GLN A 141 -9.91 -16.30 -7.89
N GLU A 142 -9.18 -17.30 -8.36
CA GLU A 142 -9.38 -18.69 -7.94
C GLU A 142 -9.00 -18.92 -6.48
N GLU A 143 -7.91 -18.31 -6.01
CA GLU A 143 -7.51 -18.33 -4.60
C GLU A 143 -8.63 -17.79 -3.70
N ARG A 144 -9.23 -16.66 -4.08
CA ARG A 144 -10.34 -16.05 -3.32
C ARG A 144 -11.62 -16.88 -3.35
N ARG A 145 -11.93 -17.52 -4.48
CA ARG A 145 -13.07 -18.47 -4.57
C ARG A 145 -12.85 -19.66 -3.65
N LYS A 146 -11.64 -20.20 -3.59
CA LYS A 146 -11.30 -21.36 -2.75
C LYS A 146 -11.26 -21.01 -1.26
N ALA A 147 -11.00 -19.76 -0.92
CA ALA A 147 -10.94 -19.32 0.46
C ALA A 147 -12.29 -19.32 1.18
N LEU A 148 -13.39 -19.29 0.44
CA LEU A 148 -14.75 -19.34 0.98
C LEU A 148 -15.45 -20.64 0.57
N ILE A 149 -15.80 -21.47 1.57
CA ILE A 149 -16.67 -22.64 1.37
C ILE A 149 -17.98 -22.36 2.10
N GLY A 150 -19.03 -22.05 1.32
CA GLY A 150 -20.29 -21.55 1.88
C GLY A 150 -20.06 -20.21 2.60
N ASN A 151 -20.28 -20.18 3.91
CA ASN A 151 -20.05 -19.01 4.77
C ASN A 151 -18.79 -19.14 5.65
N GLN A 152 -17.93 -20.13 5.39
CA GLN A 152 -16.73 -20.39 6.18
C GLN A 152 -15.48 -19.98 5.41
N ILE A 153 -14.63 -19.18 6.04
CA ILE A 153 -13.29 -18.88 5.55
C ILE A 153 -12.38 -20.06 5.93
N VAL A 154 -11.90 -20.78 4.92
CA VAL A 154 -11.04 -21.97 5.09
C VAL A 154 -9.55 -21.68 4.85
N HIS A 155 -9.26 -20.53 4.23
CA HIS A 155 -7.91 -20.01 4.05
C HIS A 155 -7.86 -18.60 4.60
N THR A 156 -7.15 -18.42 5.72
CA THR A 156 -7.05 -17.13 6.43
C THR A 156 -5.82 -16.33 6.03
N ASP A 157 -4.78 -16.96 5.50
CA ASP A 157 -3.57 -16.29 5.00
C ASP A 157 -3.76 -15.79 3.56
N LEU A 158 -4.70 -14.85 3.39
CA LEU A 158 -5.01 -14.28 2.09
C LEU A 158 -4.26 -12.98 1.86
N ARG A 159 -3.68 -12.88 0.66
CA ARG A 159 -3.10 -11.63 0.19
C ARG A 159 -4.21 -10.60 -0.02
N PRO A 160 -3.94 -9.30 0.25
CA PRO A 160 -4.94 -8.27 0.04
C PRO A 160 -5.34 -8.23 -1.44
N ARG A 161 -6.63 -7.96 -1.72
CA ARG A 161 -7.16 -7.87 -3.10
C ARG A 161 -6.49 -6.76 -3.90
N ARG A 162 -6.21 -5.66 -3.24
CA ARG A 162 -5.62 -4.47 -3.85
C ARG A 162 -4.53 -3.92 -2.95
N VAL A 163 -3.63 -3.17 -3.55
CA VAL A 163 -2.54 -2.48 -2.85
C VAL A 163 -2.44 -1.06 -3.38
N TRP A 164 -1.96 -0.14 -2.55
CA TRP A 164 -1.57 1.18 -3.01
C TRP A 164 -0.15 1.13 -3.55
N ASP A 165 -0.01 1.22 -4.87
CA ASP A 165 1.26 1.40 -5.55
C ASP A 165 1.67 2.87 -5.43
N LEU A 166 2.66 3.12 -4.57
CA LEU A 166 3.15 4.47 -4.27
C LEU A 166 3.92 5.05 -5.44
N TYR A 167 4.49 4.24 -6.34
CA TYR A 167 5.21 4.75 -7.50
C TYR A 167 4.24 5.30 -8.55
N SER A 168 3.13 4.61 -8.80
CA SER A 168 2.08 5.06 -9.74
C SER A 168 1.03 5.99 -9.13
N ASN A 169 0.95 6.05 -7.80
CA ASN A 169 -0.14 6.68 -7.06
C ASN A 169 -1.52 6.10 -7.39
N ARG A 170 -1.62 4.78 -7.54
CA ARG A 170 -2.88 4.07 -7.80
C ARG A 170 -3.05 2.87 -6.88
N VAL A 171 -4.30 2.60 -6.54
CA VAL A 171 -4.72 1.30 -6.03
C VAL A 171 -4.76 0.36 -7.22
N VAL A 172 -3.93 -0.67 -7.18
CA VAL A 172 -3.85 -1.68 -8.23
C VAL A 172 -4.20 -3.06 -7.68
N PRO A 173 -4.76 -3.96 -8.52
CA PRO A 173 -4.94 -5.34 -8.13
C PRO A 173 -3.60 -5.96 -7.70
N ARG A 174 -3.66 -6.77 -6.65
CA ARG A 174 -2.47 -7.38 -6.06
C ARG A 174 -1.71 -8.28 -7.03
N TRP A 175 -2.41 -9.00 -7.90
CA TRP A 175 -1.81 -9.95 -8.83
C TRP A 175 -0.84 -9.32 -9.85
N ILE A 176 -0.83 -7.98 -9.94
CA ILE A 176 0.12 -7.20 -10.74
C ILE A 176 1.48 -7.04 -10.04
N MET A 177 1.50 -7.13 -8.71
CA MET A 177 2.75 -7.09 -7.95
C MET A 177 3.64 -8.31 -8.26
N ASN A 178 4.95 -8.10 -8.20
CA ASN A 178 5.89 -9.20 -8.22
C ASN A 178 5.69 -10.13 -6.99
N ILE A 179 5.74 -11.44 -7.26
CA ILE A 179 4.96 -12.52 -6.64
C ILE A 179 5.35 -12.89 -5.20
N HIS A 180 6.24 -12.15 -4.55
CA HIS A 180 6.82 -12.55 -3.26
C HIS A 180 6.76 -11.52 -2.13
N TRP A 181 6.36 -10.27 -2.42
CA TRP A 181 6.43 -9.19 -1.43
C TRP A 181 5.05 -8.89 -0.84
N TRP A 182 4.92 -8.84 0.49
CA TRP A 182 3.73 -8.24 1.10
C TRP A 182 3.82 -6.72 0.99
N PRO A 183 2.70 -6.00 0.72
CA PRO A 183 2.69 -4.56 0.86
C PRO A 183 2.94 -4.19 2.33
N ARG A 184 3.50 -3.01 2.57
CA ARG A 184 3.65 -2.54 3.94
C ARG A 184 2.31 -2.00 4.46
N PRO A 185 1.70 -2.58 5.50
CA PRO A 185 0.43 -2.08 6.01
C PRO A 185 0.61 -0.75 6.76
N ILE A 186 -0.40 0.11 6.64
CA ILE A 186 -0.54 1.35 7.37
C ILE A 186 -1.68 1.14 8.37
N SER A 187 -1.39 1.37 9.63
CA SER A 187 -2.34 1.41 10.72
C SER A 187 -2.47 2.84 11.24
N HIS A 188 -3.64 3.21 11.75
CA HIS A 188 -3.86 4.55 12.27
C HIS A 188 -4.94 4.59 13.34
N ALA A 189 -4.85 5.57 14.25
CA ALA A 189 -5.92 5.83 15.21
C ALA A 189 -7.22 6.22 14.49
N TRP A 190 -8.36 5.80 15.06
CA TRP A 190 -9.67 6.17 14.52
C TRP A 190 -9.99 7.62 14.81
N MET A 191 -10.66 8.27 13.86
CA MET A 191 -11.18 9.62 14.00
C MET A 191 -12.70 9.61 14.07
N ASP A 192 -13.22 10.61 14.77
CA ASP A 192 -14.64 10.89 14.87
C ASP A 192 -15.26 11.07 13.47
N GLU A 193 -16.49 10.63 13.24
CA GLU A 193 -17.15 10.84 11.95
C GLU A 193 -17.22 12.32 11.57
N LYS A 194 -17.49 13.19 12.55
CA LYS A 194 -17.48 14.65 12.39
C LYS A 194 -16.11 15.23 12.01
N ASP A 195 -15.02 14.51 12.28
CA ASP A 195 -13.64 14.94 12.03
C ASP A 195 -13.05 14.27 10.77
N ARG A 196 -13.84 13.42 10.11
CA ARG A 196 -13.51 12.79 8.83
C ARG A 196 -14.21 13.47 7.66
N VAL A 197 -13.70 13.20 6.46
CA VAL A 197 -14.32 13.52 5.18
C VAL A 197 -14.26 12.30 4.27
N ASN A 198 -15.32 12.08 3.51
CA ASN A 198 -15.40 11.05 2.48
C ASN A 198 -14.86 11.61 1.16
N MET A 199 -13.57 11.38 0.91
CA MET A 199 -12.87 11.96 -0.23
C MET A 199 -12.96 11.05 -1.46
N TRP A 200 -13.47 11.59 -2.57
CA TRP A 200 -13.36 10.95 -3.89
C TRP A 200 -11.99 11.25 -4.51
N THR A 201 -11.30 10.22 -4.99
CA THR A 201 -9.90 10.34 -5.43
C THR A 201 -9.61 9.52 -6.67
N PRO A 202 -8.74 9.99 -7.58
CA PRO A 202 -8.29 9.18 -8.71
C PRO A 202 -7.43 7.99 -8.26
N ILE A 203 -6.91 8.03 -7.02
CA ILE A 203 -6.02 6.98 -6.50
C ILE A 203 -6.70 5.60 -6.53
N ASN A 204 -7.99 5.51 -6.18
CA ASN A 204 -8.78 4.28 -6.30
C ASN A 204 -9.73 4.29 -7.51
N GLY A 205 -9.41 5.09 -8.55
CA GLY A 205 -10.22 5.19 -9.75
C GLY A 205 -11.60 5.81 -9.55
N TYR A 206 -11.81 6.59 -8.48
CA TYR A 206 -13.12 7.12 -8.09
C TYR A 206 -14.19 6.04 -7.91
N GLU A 207 -13.80 4.83 -7.49
CA GLU A 207 -14.75 3.73 -7.34
C GLU A 207 -15.53 3.79 -6.01
N TRP A 208 -14.92 4.29 -4.94
CA TRP A 208 -15.53 4.50 -3.63
C TRP A 208 -14.96 5.73 -2.92
N PRO A 209 -15.70 6.35 -1.99
CA PRO A 209 -15.15 7.41 -1.17
C PRO A 209 -14.14 6.87 -0.14
N VAL A 210 -13.11 7.64 0.16
CA VAL A 210 -12.07 7.29 1.14
C VAL A 210 -12.28 8.10 2.41
N PRO A 211 -12.70 7.49 3.53
CA PRO A 211 -12.87 8.19 4.79
C PRO A 211 -11.51 8.51 5.43
N ILE A 212 -11.11 9.78 5.43
CA ILE A 212 -9.85 10.25 6.03
C ILE A 212 -10.09 11.45 6.95
N PRO A 213 -9.18 11.78 7.89
CA PRO A 213 -9.26 13.01 8.66
C PRO A 213 -9.34 14.25 7.75
N LYS A 214 -10.11 15.27 8.14
CA LYS A 214 -10.35 16.49 7.33
C LYS A 214 -9.08 17.24 6.92
N ASP A 215 -8.06 17.13 7.75
CA ASP A 215 -6.76 17.76 7.65
C ASP A 215 -5.67 16.80 7.13
N ALA A 216 -6.01 15.55 6.85
CA ALA A 216 -5.11 14.60 6.19
C ALA A 216 -5.04 14.83 4.68
N ASN A 217 -3.89 14.49 4.09
CA ASN A 217 -3.71 14.54 2.64
C ASN A 217 -2.98 13.28 2.15
N LEU A 218 -3.64 12.48 1.32
CA LEU A 218 -3.07 11.23 0.77
C LEU A 218 -1.77 11.46 0.00
N LYS A 219 -1.58 12.64 -0.63
CA LYS A 219 -0.32 12.95 -1.33
C LYS A 219 0.83 13.16 -0.35
N LEU A 220 0.59 13.76 0.82
CA LEU A 220 1.61 13.92 1.86
C LEU A 220 1.94 12.56 2.51
N ILE A 221 0.92 11.75 2.81
CA ILE A 221 1.10 10.37 3.30
C ILE A 221 1.95 9.57 2.32
N ARG A 222 1.67 9.67 1.01
CA ARG A 222 2.45 9.02 -0.04
C ARG A 222 3.93 9.43 -0.01
N ILE A 223 4.22 10.73 0.12
CA ILE A 223 5.61 11.24 0.19
C ILE A 223 6.33 10.62 1.41
N GLU A 224 5.66 10.58 2.56
CA GLU A 224 6.22 9.93 3.76
C GLU A 224 6.49 8.45 3.54
N MET A 225 5.54 7.70 2.96
CA MET A 225 5.75 6.28 2.67
C MET A 225 6.91 6.05 1.70
N LEU A 226 7.08 6.92 0.69
CA LEU A 226 8.21 6.85 -0.24
C LEU A 226 9.55 7.12 0.46
N ASN A 227 9.59 8.09 1.39
CA ASN A 227 10.78 8.35 2.21
C ASN A 227 11.11 7.20 3.18
N LEU A 228 10.11 6.41 3.57
CA LEU A 228 10.32 5.13 4.28
C LEU A 228 10.77 3.99 3.36
N GLY A 229 11.01 4.26 2.07
CA GLY A 229 11.53 3.32 1.08
C GLY A 229 10.48 2.38 0.49
N LEU A 230 9.20 2.71 0.60
CA LEU A 230 8.10 1.82 0.21
C LEU A 230 7.74 1.99 -1.28
N GLU A 231 7.56 0.86 -1.97
CA GLU A 231 6.94 0.82 -3.30
C GLU A 231 5.44 0.55 -3.21
N TYR A 232 5.04 -0.38 -2.35
CA TYR A 232 3.64 -0.77 -2.13
C TYR A 232 3.27 -0.64 -0.67
N ALA A 233 2.15 0.03 -0.41
CA ALA A 233 1.52 0.09 0.90
C ALA A 233 0.13 -0.55 0.86
N TRP A 234 -0.37 -0.90 2.03
CA TRP A 234 -1.77 -1.28 2.21
C TRP A 234 -2.41 -0.37 3.24
N LEU A 235 -3.44 0.34 2.82
CA LEU A 235 -4.23 1.23 3.66
C LEU A 235 -5.68 0.79 3.51
N ASP A 236 -6.29 0.34 4.59
CA ASP A 236 -7.64 -0.23 4.65
C ASP A 236 -8.69 0.65 3.93
N VAL A 237 -8.77 1.93 4.31
CA VAL A 237 -9.74 2.89 3.76
C VAL A 237 -9.56 3.14 2.26
N LEU A 238 -8.40 2.79 1.71
CA LEU A 238 -8.04 3.01 0.32
C LEU A 238 -8.06 1.70 -0.51
N CYS A 239 -7.65 0.57 0.06
CA CYS A 239 -7.48 -0.71 -0.63
C CYS A 239 -8.71 -1.61 -0.53
N LEU A 240 -9.50 -1.47 0.54
CA LEU A 240 -10.82 -2.08 0.65
C LEU A 240 -11.85 -1.15 0.04
N ARG A 241 -12.80 -1.72 -0.71
CA ARG A 241 -13.98 -0.98 -1.16
C ARG A 241 -14.74 -0.48 0.07
N GLN A 242 -15.18 0.76 0.04
CA GLN A 242 -15.91 1.40 1.15
C GLN A 242 -17.37 1.62 0.78
N GLU A 243 -18.21 1.76 1.80
CA GLU A 243 -19.61 2.16 1.66
C GLU A 243 -19.76 3.54 1.00
N GLY A 244 -20.84 3.72 0.24
CA GLY A 244 -21.16 4.96 -0.47
C GLY A 244 -20.55 5.05 -1.87
N GLY A 245 -20.00 3.94 -2.36
CA GLY A 245 -19.36 3.82 -3.67
C GLY A 245 -20.31 3.38 -4.78
N GLY A 246 -19.78 3.26 -6.00
CA GLY A 246 -20.43 2.48 -7.04
C GLY A 246 -20.35 0.98 -6.73
N ARG A 247 -21.33 0.19 -7.19
CA ARG A 247 -21.34 -1.28 -7.07
C ARG A 247 -21.32 -1.79 -5.62
N GLU A 248 -22.28 -1.33 -4.80
CA GLU A 248 -22.49 -1.82 -3.42
C GLU A 248 -22.73 -3.35 -3.33
N ASP A 249 -23.21 -3.95 -4.42
CA ASP A 249 -23.27 -5.41 -4.58
C ASP A 249 -21.88 -6.04 -4.44
N MET A 250 -20.87 -5.48 -5.11
CA MET A 250 -19.49 -5.95 -5.03
C MET A 250 -18.87 -5.66 -3.67
N HIS A 251 -19.17 -4.51 -3.08
CA HIS A 251 -18.71 -4.14 -1.75
C HIS A 251 -19.09 -5.21 -0.72
N THR A 252 -20.36 -5.58 -0.69
CA THR A 252 -20.89 -6.61 0.22
C THR A 252 -20.21 -7.96 -0.01
N GLU A 253 -20.01 -8.38 -1.26
CA GLU A 253 -19.39 -9.67 -1.58
C GLU A 253 -17.88 -9.69 -1.25
N GLU A 254 -17.15 -8.61 -1.55
CA GLU A 254 -15.74 -8.50 -1.20
C GLU A 254 -15.54 -8.53 0.32
N TRP A 255 -16.39 -7.84 1.07
CA TRP A 255 -16.29 -7.75 2.53
C TRP A 255 -16.51 -9.06 3.27
N LYS A 256 -17.30 -10.00 2.72
CA LYS A 256 -17.45 -11.34 3.32
C LYS A 256 -16.13 -12.08 3.48
N LEU A 257 -15.15 -11.77 2.62
CA LEU A 257 -13.82 -12.38 2.65
C LEU A 257 -12.76 -11.44 3.18
N ASP A 258 -12.68 -10.24 2.61
CA ASP A 258 -11.51 -9.38 2.75
C ASP A 258 -11.45 -8.73 4.14
N VAL A 259 -12.60 -8.41 4.77
CA VAL A 259 -12.64 -7.81 6.11
C VAL A 259 -12.23 -8.84 7.18
N PRO A 260 -12.82 -10.05 7.26
CA PRO A 260 -12.38 -11.02 8.26
C PRO A 260 -10.94 -11.53 8.06
N ALA A 261 -10.41 -11.46 6.83
CA ALA A 261 -9.04 -11.87 6.52
C ALA A 261 -8.00 -10.75 6.69
N ILE A 262 -8.40 -9.54 7.10
CA ILE A 262 -7.51 -8.37 7.18
C ILE A 262 -6.27 -8.59 8.04
N GLY A 263 -6.39 -9.37 9.12
CA GLY A 263 -5.27 -9.66 10.02
C GLY A 263 -4.07 -10.30 9.31
N ALA A 264 -4.28 -11.03 8.21
CA ALA A 264 -3.21 -11.61 7.41
C ALA A 264 -2.30 -10.54 6.76
N VAL A 265 -2.85 -9.36 6.47
CA VAL A 265 -2.08 -8.25 5.88
C VAL A 265 -1.09 -7.64 6.87
N TYR A 266 -1.41 -7.69 8.17
CA TYR A 266 -0.57 -7.16 9.24
C TYR A 266 0.34 -8.23 9.85
N HIS A 267 -0.06 -9.50 9.78
CA HIS A 267 0.67 -10.60 10.34
C HIS A 267 2.08 -10.72 9.75
N GLN A 268 3.08 -10.75 10.64
CA GLN A 268 4.50 -10.83 10.29
C GLN A 268 5.00 -9.73 9.33
N GLN A 269 4.33 -8.58 9.34
CA GLN A 269 4.70 -7.42 8.52
C GLN A 269 5.25 -6.29 9.37
N ASN A 270 6.07 -5.44 8.75
CA ASN A 270 6.51 -4.18 9.34
C ASN A 270 5.38 -3.17 9.19
N VAL A 271 4.78 -2.68 10.26
CA VAL A 271 3.61 -1.78 10.20
C VAL A 271 4.04 -0.33 10.31
N VAL A 272 3.47 0.54 9.48
CA VAL A 272 3.59 1.99 9.66
C VAL A 272 2.38 2.48 10.45
N ILE A 273 2.59 3.16 11.58
CA ILE A 273 1.52 3.47 12.54
C ILE A 273 1.41 4.98 12.73
N TYR A 274 0.22 5.53 12.44
CA TYR A 274 -0.14 6.91 12.81
C TYR A 274 -0.95 6.93 14.11
N LEU A 275 -0.28 7.15 15.24
CA LEU A 275 -0.90 7.11 16.57
C LEU A 275 -1.88 8.28 16.84
N SER A 276 -1.71 9.41 16.16
CA SER A 276 -2.57 10.61 16.29
C SER A 276 -3.60 10.73 15.17
N GLY A 277 -3.77 9.70 14.33
CA GLY A 277 -4.67 9.69 13.18
C GLY A 277 -3.94 9.76 11.85
N LEU A 278 -4.55 9.17 10.82
CA LEU A 278 -3.92 8.99 9.51
C LEU A 278 -3.38 10.30 8.92
N GLY A 279 -2.09 10.34 8.61
CA GLY A 279 -1.42 11.50 8.01
C GLY A 279 -1.15 12.67 8.97
N GLN A 280 -1.56 12.56 10.24
CA GLN A 280 -1.36 13.62 11.24
C GLN A 280 0.04 13.59 11.82
N PRO A 281 0.60 14.76 12.22
CA PRO A 281 1.76 14.81 13.09
C PRO A 281 1.48 14.08 14.39
N LEU A 282 2.45 13.30 14.86
CA LEU A 282 2.41 12.66 16.16
C LEU A 282 2.38 13.75 17.24
N SER A 283 1.28 13.80 17.96
CA SER A 283 1.06 14.71 19.07
C SER A 283 0.42 13.99 20.24
N LEU A 284 0.71 14.47 21.45
CA LEU A 284 0.12 14.00 22.69
C LEU A 284 -0.53 15.14 23.44
N LYS A 285 -1.83 15.03 23.69
CA LYS A 285 -2.63 15.92 24.53
C LYS A 285 -3.18 15.16 25.73
N ASP A 286 -3.55 15.90 26.77
CA ASP A 286 -4.16 15.33 27.95
C ASP A 286 -5.46 14.59 27.58
N GLY A 287 -5.58 13.35 28.04
CA GLY A 287 -6.71 12.47 27.74
C GLY A 287 -6.58 11.63 26.47
N ASP A 288 -5.59 11.87 25.59
CA ASP A 288 -5.44 11.11 24.34
C ASP A 288 -5.23 9.61 24.59
N LEU A 289 -4.42 9.25 25.61
CA LEU A 289 -4.17 7.84 25.96
C LEU A 289 -5.37 7.15 26.65
N ASP A 290 -6.29 7.95 27.18
CA ASP A 290 -7.47 7.48 27.89
C ASP A 290 -8.72 7.44 26.99
N SER A 291 -8.63 8.04 25.82
CA SER A 291 -9.66 8.02 24.78
C SER A 291 -9.88 6.61 24.25
N ASP A 292 -11.14 6.24 24.04
CA ASP A 292 -11.51 5.00 23.34
C ASP A 292 -11.11 5.02 21.87
N ARG A 293 -10.53 6.12 21.36
CA ARG A 293 -9.94 6.23 20.01
C ARG A 293 -8.43 6.09 19.99
N CYS A 294 -7.83 6.01 21.17
CA CYS A 294 -6.40 5.77 21.29
C CYS A 294 -6.06 4.45 20.60
N TRP A 295 -5.08 4.50 19.70
CA TRP A 295 -4.62 3.31 18.98
C TRP A 295 -4.26 2.15 19.93
N PHE A 296 -3.64 2.44 21.09
CA PHE A 296 -3.26 1.42 22.07
C PHE A 296 -4.45 0.65 22.70
N ARG A 297 -5.67 1.18 22.59
CA ARG A 297 -6.88 0.64 23.23
C ARG A 297 -7.82 -0.08 22.27
N HIS A 298 -7.52 -0.09 20.98
CA HIS A 298 -8.39 -0.74 19.99
C HIS A 298 -8.15 -2.25 19.91
N ALA A 299 -9.23 -3.03 19.93
CA ALA A 299 -9.17 -4.48 19.74
C ALA A 299 -8.60 -4.85 18.36
N TRP A 300 -8.91 -4.06 17.33
CA TRP A 300 -8.31 -4.20 16.00
C TRP A 300 -6.79 -3.93 16.00
N ALA A 301 -6.31 -3.01 16.84
CA ALA A 301 -4.87 -2.75 16.95
C ALA A 301 -4.06 -3.96 17.41
N LEU A 302 -4.68 -4.98 18.04
CA LEU A 302 -4.01 -6.26 18.34
C LEU A 302 -3.69 -7.07 17.08
N GLN A 303 -4.56 -7.01 16.06
CA GLN A 303 -4.32 -7.64 14.76
C GLN A 303 -3.32 -6.82 13.93
N GLU A 304 -3.26 -5.50 14.16
CA GLU A 304 -2.43 -4.54 13.42
C GLU A 304 -1.05 -4.29 14.03
N ILE A 305 -0.64 -5.09 15.02
CA ILE A 305 0.65 -4.93 15.70
C ILE A 305 1.84 -5.14 14.75
N GLY A 306 1.77 -6.21 13.93
CA GLY A 306 2.85 -6.73 13.08
C GLY A 306 4.19 -6.96 13.80
N ASP A 307 5.22 -7.42 13.09
CA ASP A 307 6.51 -7.83 13.68
C ASP A 307 7.38 -6.63 14.06
N GLU A 308 7.51 -5.67 13.16
CA GLU A 308 8.24 -4.42 13.38
C GLU A 308 7.31 -3.22 13.16
N ARG A 309 7.72 -2.05 13.65
CA ARG A 309 6.89 -0.84 13.62
C ARG A 309 7.71 0.38 13.26
N VAL A 310 7.10 1.24 12.46
CA VAL A 310 7.58 2.61 12.24
C VAL A 310 6.46 3.55 12.67
N ILE A 311 6.76 4.47 13.58
CA ILE A 311 5.80 5.51 13.95
C ILE A 311 5.87 6.61 12.89
N ALA A 312 4.75 6.86 12.23
CA ALA A 312 4.59 7.89 11.21
C ALA A 312 4.06 9.18 11.82
N GLY A 313 4.16 10.27 11.05
CA GLY A 313 3.88 11.61 11.52
C GLY A 313 4.93 12.14 12.49
N ASP A 314 6.10 11.51 12.58
CA ASP A 314 7.13 11.89 13.54
C ASP A 314 7.70 13.29 13.22
N THR A 315 7.97 14.06 14.27
CA THR A 315 8.44 15.44 14.16
C THR A 315 9.63 15.63 15.10
N PRO A 316 10.64 16.46 14.77
CA PRO A 316 11.86 16.60 15.58
C PRO A 316 11.63 17.02 17.03
N ASP A 317 10.58 17.81 17.28
CA ASP A 317 10.18 18.26 18.62
C ASP A 317 9.04 17.40 19.20
N GLY A 318 8.79 16.25 18.60
CA GLY A 318 7.68 15.36 18.89
C GLY A 318 7.95 14.43 20.07
N PRO A 319 6.91 13.69 20.50
CA PRO A 319 6.98 12.80 21.66
C PRO A 319 8.06 11.71 21.57
N MET A 320 8.49 11.33 20.37
CA MET A 320 9.52 10.30 20.16
C MET A 320 10.94 10.75 20.52
N HIS A 321 11.18 12.06 20.60
CA HIS A 321 12.53 12.62 20.79
C HIS A 321 12.72 13.31 22.14
N VAL A 322 11.73 13.25 23.04
CA VAL A 322 11.86 13.86 24.35
C VAL A 322 12.89 13.12 25.20
N GLU A 323 13.86 13.86 25.76
CA GLU A 323 14.91 13.27 26.60
C GLU A 323 14.36 12.63 27.87
N CYS A 324 14.78 11.39 28.13
CA CYS A 324 14.57 10.71 29.39
C CYS A 324 15.73 11.03 30.34
N LYS A 325 15.51 11.93 31.30
CA LYS A 325 16.53 12.36 32.29
C LYS A 325 16.42 11.49 33.54
N ASP A 326 17.53 10.88 33.96
CA ASP A 326 17.59 9.98 35.13
C ASP A 326 16.52 8.86 35.12
N GLY A 327 16.17 8.36 33.93
CA GLY A 327 15.15 7.32 33.74
C GLY A 327 13.70 7.80 33.90
N LYS A 328 13.45 9.12 33.89
CA LYS A 328 12.11 9.70 33.95
C LYS A 328 11.88 10.71 32.84
N TYR A 329 10.67 10.67 32.27
CA TYR A 329 10.20 11.74 31.40
C TYR A 329 9.67 12.91 32.23
N GLU A 330 9.67 14.10 31.62
CA GLU A 330 9.21 15.33 32.27
C GLU A 330 7.76 15.25 32.74
N THR A 331 6.91 14.54 32.00
CA THR A 331 5.48 14.40 32.30
C THR A 331 5.08 12.95 32.54
N GLU A 332 4.04 12.76 33.35
CA GLU A 332 3.40 11.46 33.53
C GLU A 332 2.83 10.93 32.21
N LEU A 333 2.26 11.83 31.39
CA LEU A 333 1.71 11.52 30.07
C LEU A 333 2.77 10.89 29.15
N LEU A 334 3.96 11.49 29.04
CA LEU A 334 5.08 10.93 28.26
C LEU A 334 5.54 9.59 28.83
N THR A 335 5.63 9.48 30.15
CA THR A 335 5.99 8.21 30.80
C THR A 335 5.00 7.10 30.44
N ARG A 336 3.69 7.39 30.46
CA ARG A 336 2.63 6.45 30.08
C ARG A 336 2.71 6.09 28.59
N PHE A 337 2.96 7.07 27.72
CA PHE A 337 3.12 6.88 26.29
C PHE A 337 4.24 5.90 25.95
N HIS A 338 5.45 6.15 26.45
CA HIS A 338 6.59 5.27 26.17
C HIS A 338 6.41 3.87 26.77
N LYS A 339 5.79 3.75 27.95
CA LYS A 339 5.41 2.46 28.52
C LYS A 339 4.41 1.69 27.66
N GLN A 340 3.39 2.36 27.13
CA GLN A 340 2.42 1.71 26.23
C GLN A 340 3.10 1.28 24.92
N LEU A 341 3.93 2.15 24.33
CA LEU A 341 4.71 1.81 23.14
C LEU A 341 5.63 0.61 23.35
N GLU A 342 6.32 0.55 24.49
CA GLU A 342 7.18 -0.60 24.86
C GLU A 342 6.35 -1.87 25.08
N SER A 343 5.23 -1.79 25.83
CA SER A 343 4.36 -2.94 26.09
C SER A 343 3.81 -3.58 24.81
N THR A 344 3.65 -2.80 23.74
CA THR A 344 3.18 -3.35 22.47
C THR A 344 4.23 -4.26 21.84
N LYS A 345 5.53 -4.00 22.05
CA LYS A 345 6.64 -4.88 21.63
C LYS A 345 6.60 -6.22 22.37
N ASP A 346 6.27 -6.20 23.66
CA ASP A 346 6.18 -7.42 24.47
C ASP A 346 4.97 -8.31 24.12
N LYS A 347 3.85 -7.72 23.68
CA LYS A 347 2.67 -8.48 23.21
C LYS A 347 2.99 -9.38 22.01
N LEU A 348 3.97 -9.01 21.19
CA LEU A 348 4.43 -9.80 20.06
C LEU A 348 4.98 -11.17 20.48
N TYR A 349 5.72 -11.20 21.59
CA TYR A 349 6.31 -12.43 22.13
C TYR A 349 5.25 -13.45 22.57
N TRP A 350 4.08 -13.00 23.04
CA TRP A 350 3.01 -13.89 23.50
C TRP A 350 2.14 -14.43 22.36
N MET A 351 1.89 -13.64 21.31
CA MET A 351 1.11 -14.10 20.15
C MET A 351 1.85 -15.18 19.34
N TYR A 352 3.19 -15.17 19.33
CA TYR A 352 4.01 -16.16 18.62
C TYR A 352 3.83 -17.61 19.13
N TYR A 353 3.32 -17.81 20.35
CA TYR A 353 3.21 -19.13 20.99
C TYR A 353 1.79 -19.74 21.00
N ASP A 354 0.73 -18.99 20.69
CA ASP A 354 -0.65 -19.48 20.90
C ASP A 354 -1.65 -19.03 19.80
N PHE A 355 -1.26 -19.23 18.54
CA PHE A 355 -2.04 -18.79 17.36
C PHE A 355 -3.39 -19.51 17.17
N THR A 356 -3.59 -20.67 17.80
CA THR A 356 -4.78 -21.50 17.57
C THR A 356 -6.02 -21.08 18.37
N LEU A 357 -5.87 -20.33 19.47
CA LEU A 357 -6.99 -20.03 20.39
C LEU A 357 -7.60 -18.65 20.17
N TYR A 358 -6.85 -17.68 19.63
CA TYR A 358 -7.27 -16.27 19.60
C TYR A 358 -8.19 -15.89 18.43
N LEU A 359 -8.10 -16.60 17.30
CA LEU A 359 -8.99 -16.43 16.15
C LEU A 359 -10.45 -16.84 16.47
N ILE A 360 -10.67 -17.69 17.48
CA ILE A 360 -12.01 -18.15 17.86
C ILE A 360 -12.73 -17.12 18.75
N LEU A 361 -12.00 -16.31 19.53
CA LEU A 361 -12.61 -15.39 20.49
C LEU A 361 -13.02 -14.03 19.89
N SER A 362 -12.42 -13.63 18.75
CA SER A 362 -12.72 -12.35 18.09
C SER A 362 -13.93 -12.40 17.13
N ALA A 363 -14.45 -13.59 16.83
CA ALA A 363 -15.67 -13.76 16.02
C ALA A 363 -16.97 -13.76 16.86
N LEU A 364 -16.89 -13.52 18.17
CA LEU A 364 -18.03 -13.60 19.11
C LEU A 364 -18.28 -12.33 19.94
N SER A 365 -17.72 -11.18 19.52
CA SER A 365 -18.03 -9.84 20.07
C SER A 365 -18.29 -8.88 18.93
#